data_AF-A0AAV4UD30-F1
#
_entry.id   AF-A0AAV4UD30-F1
#
_cell.length_a   1.000
_cell.length_b   1.000
_cell.length_c   1.000
_cell.angle_alpha   90.00
_cell.angle_beta   90.00
_cell.angle_gamma   90.00
#
_symmetry.space_group_name_H-M   'P 1'
#
loop_
_entity.id
_entity.type
_entity.pdbx_description
1 polymer ?
#
loop_
_entity_poly.entity_id
_entity_poly.type
_entity_poly.pdbx_seq_one_letter_code
_entity_poly.pdbx_strand_id
1 'polypeptide(L)'
;MPRSKKTTRQVPRSESSSMLDVRQNPGGIIQDTAENYEEISLIGTGAYGTVYKARDLANEGQFVALKKIRVPLTEEGVPLGTLREIALLKHLESFEHPNVVR
;
A
#
# COMPACT_ATOMS: atom_id res chain seq x y z
N MET A 1 -63.46 3.38 3.50
CA MET A 1 -63.40 2.19 4.40
C MET A 1 -63.75 0.98 3.55
N PRO A 2 -62.84 0.02 3.36
CA PRO A 2 -62.73 -1.11 4.31
C PRO A 2 -61.28 -1.43 4.74
N ARG A 3 -61.19 -2.26 5.79
CA ARG A 3 -60.03 -2.58 6.64
C ARG A 3 -59.27 -3.84 6.19
N SER A 4 -57.96 -3.79 6.41
CA SER A 4 -57.04 -4.85 6.89
C SER A 4 -56.83 -6.12 6.06
N LYS A 5 -55.56 -6.39 5.72
CA LYS A 5 -54.79 -7.57 6.15
C LYS A 5 -53.29 -7.31 5.91
N LYS A 6 -52.51 -7.20 7.00
CA LYS A 6 -51.05 -7.20 6.97
C LYS A 6 -50.58 -8.62 6.70
N THR A 7 -49.82 -8.83 5.62
CA THR A 7 -49.13 -10.10 5.35
C THR A 7 -47.63 -9.83 5.30
N THR A 8 -46.96 -10.21 6.39
CA THR A 8 -45.50 -10.31 6.48
C THR A 8 -45.02 -11.37 5.50
N ARG A 9 -44.40 -10.98 4.38
CA ARG A 9 -43.57 -11.89 3.59
C ARG A 9 -42.16 -11.85 4.16
N GLN A 10 -41.76 -12.94 4.82
CA GLN A 10 -40.37 -13.20 5.18
C GLN A 10 -39.54 -13.31 3.89
N VAL A 11 -38.41 -12.63 3.87
CA VAL A 11 -37.38 -12.75 2.83
C VAL A 11 -36.56 -14.01 3.16
N PRO A 12 -36.32 -14.94 2.22
CA PRO A 12 -35.51 -16.10 2.52
C PRO A 12 -34.07 -15.66 2.82
N ARG A 13 -33.55 -16.08 3.98
CA ARG A 13 -32.12 -16.04 4.31
C ARG A 13 -31.38 -16.91 3.29
N SER A 14 -30.79 -16.29 2.27
CA SER A 14 -29.72 -16.91 1.50
C SER A 14 -28.39 -16.67 2.20
N GLU A 15 -27.67 -17.76 2.36
CA GLU A 15 -26.45 -17.91 3.12
C GLU A 15 -25.37 -16.89 2.74
N SER A 16 -24.68 -16.42 3.78
CA SER A 16 -23.37 -15.79 3.69
C SER A 16 -22.37 -16.72 2.99
N SER A 17 -21.81 -16.28 1.86
CA SER A 17 -20.45 -16.64 1.51
C SER A 17 -19.82 -15.45 0.80
N SER A 18 -18.84 -14.87 1.51
CA SER A 18 -18.01 -13.75 1.15
C SER A 18 -17.66 -13.69 -0.33
N MET A 19 -17.99 -12.56 -0.96
CA MET A 19 -17.25 -12.08 -2.13
C MET A 19 -15.79 -11.99 -1.68
N LEU A 20 -14.97 -12.92 -2.16
CA LEU A 20 -13.57 -13.03 -1.77
C LEU A 20 -12.85 -11.75 -2.17
N ASP A 21 -12.56 -10.95 -1.16
CA ASP A 21 -11.60 -9.86 -1.21
C ASP A 21 -10.27 -10.47 -1.71
N VAL A 22 -9.72 -9.94 -2.81
CA VAL A 22 -8.47 -10.40 -3.42
C VAL A 22 -7.29 -9.95 -2.54
N ARG A 23 -7.24 -10.51 -1.33
CA ARG A 23 -6.14 -10.43 -0.36
C ARG A 23 -5.32 -11.71 -0.36
N GLN A 24 -5.05 -12.28 -1.54
CA GLN A 24 -4.12 -13.39 -1.68
C GLN A 24 -3.07 -13.07 -2.73
N ASN A 25 -2.01 -12.38 -2.29
CA ASN A 25 -0.68 -12.57 -2.86
C ASN A 25 0.21 -13.15 -1.75
N PRO A 26 0.38 -14.48 -1.67
CA PRO A 26 1.21 -15.13 -0.66
C PRO A 26 2.66 -15.24 -1.17
N GLY A 27 3.34 -14.12 -1.33
CA GLY A 27 4.73 -14.14 -1.83
C GLY A 27 5.42 -12.78 -1.77
N GLY A 28 5.82 -12.37 -0.57
CA GLY A 28 6.69 -11.21 -0.37
C GLY A 28 6.16 -10.18 0.61
N ILE A 29 6.25 -10.46 1.91
CA ILE A 29 6.00 -9.43 2.93
C ILE A 29 7.20 -8.49 2.93
N ILE A 30 7.11 -7.39 2.20
CA ILE A 30 7.66 -6.12 2.69
C ILE A 30 6.60 -5.61 3.66
N GLN A 31 6.99 -5.34 4.91
CA GLN A 31 6.09 -4.87 5.98
C GLN A 31 5.09 -3.85 5.44
N ASP A 32 3.82 -4.06 5.75
CA ASP A 32 2.74 -3.14 5.40
C ASP A 32 2.99 -1.84 6.17
N THR A 33 3.76 -0.93 5.56
CA THR A 33 4.07 0.41 6.07
C THR A 33 2.83 1.30 6.13
N ALA A 34 1.67 0.77 5.74
CA ALA A 34 0.37 1.40 5.75
C ALA A 34 -0.06 1.94 7.11
N GLU A 35 0.51 1.47 8.23
CA GLU A 35 0.19 2.02 9.56
C GLU A 35 0.93 3.32 9.88
N ASN A 36 2.09 3.58 9.27
CA ASN A 36 2.91 4.75 9.57
C ASN A 36 2.74 5.90 8.56
N TYR A 37 2.17 5.62 7.39
CA TYR A 37 2.03 6.60 6.33
C TYR A 37 0.61 6.62 5.76
N GLU A 38 0.04 7.82 5.64
CA GLU A 38 -1.22 8.05 4.94
C GLU A 38 -0.94 8.45 3.49
N GLU A 39 -1.30 7.60 2.53
CA GLU A 39 -1.20 7.92 1.10
C GLU A 39 -2.27 8.93 0.68
N ILE A 40 -1.84 10.04 0.06
CA ILE A 40 -2.73 11.14 -0.33
C ILE A 40 -3.01 11.13 -1.83
N SER A 41 -1.96 11.10 -2.65
CA SER A 41 -2.12 11.18 -4.11
C SER A 41 -0.99 10.51 -4.86
N LEU A 42 -1.29 9.95 -6.02
CA LEU A 42 -0.28 9.46 -6.94
C LEU A 42 0.52 10.63 -7.53
N ILE A 43 1.85 10.59 -7.44
CA ILE A 43 2.74 11.57 -8.07
C ILE A 43 3.22 11.07 -9.43
N GLY A 44 3.54 9.78 -9.55
CA GLY A 44 4.07 9.24 -10.80
C GLY A 44 4.23 7.73 -10.82
N THR A 45 4.35 7.19 -12.03
CA THR A 45 4.64 5.77 -12.29
C THR A 45 5.92 5.66 -13.10
N GLY A 46 6.71 4.64 -12.83
CA GLY A 46 7.93 4.33 -13.57
C GLY A 46 8.18 2.83 -13.65
N ALA A 47 9.21 2.44 -14.39
CA ALA A 47 9.56 1.03 -14.60
C ALA A 47 9.77 0.26 -13.29
N TYR A 48 10.31 0.94 -12.27
CA TYR A 48 10.65 0.33 -10.97
C TYR A 48 9.54 0.43 -9.91
N GLY A 49 8.41 1.09 -10.21
CA GLY A 49 7.31 1.21 -9.27
C GLY A 49 6.55 2.53 -9.35
N THR A 50 5.81 2.81 -8.29
CA THR A 50 4.86 3.93 -8.22
C THR A 50 5.23 4.84 -7.05
N VAL A 51 5.19 6.16 -7.27
CA VAL A 51 5.50 7.18 -6.25
C VAL A 51 4.23 7.90 -5.85
N TYR A 52 3.96 7.93 -4.55
CA TYR A 52 2.82 8.63 -3.95
C TYR A 52 3.30 9.79 -3.09
N LYS A 53 2.51 10.85 -3.03
CA LYS A 53 2.56 11.83 -1.95
C LYS A 53 1.89 11.19 -0.75
N ALA A 54 2.57 11.16 0.37
CA ALA A 54 2.02 10.63 1.61
C ALA A 54 2.28 11.59 2.78
N ARG A 55 1.58 11.38 3.88
CA ARG A 55 1.84 11.99 5.19
C ARG A 55 2.47 10.97 6.10
N ASP A 56 3.55 11.36 6.75
CA ASP A 56 4.14 10.60 7.84
C ASP A 56 3.34 10.80 9.13
N LEU A 57 2.69 9.74 9.61
CA LEU A 57 1.84 9.78 10.79
C LEU A 57 2.64 9.82 12.10
N ALA A 58 3.91 9.41 12.07
CA ALA A 58 4.80 9.45 13.22
C ALA A 58 5.47 10.83 13.39
N ASN A 59 5.72 11.53 12.27
CA ASN A 59 6.44 12.81 12.24
C ASN A 59 5.51 13.99 11.91
N GLU A 60 4.54 14.27 12.79
CA GLU A 60 3.67 15.46 12.74
C GLU A 60 2.89 15.66 11.42
N GLY A 61 2.70 14.60 10.61
CA GLY A 61 2.03 14.71 9.32
C GLY A 61 2.90 15.37 8.24
N GLN A 62 4.23 15.31 8.34
CA GLN A 62 5.12 15.82 7.29
C GLN A 62 4.84 15.12 5.95
N PHE A 63 4.90 15.89 4.86
CA PHE A 63 4.70 15.33 3.53
C PHE A 63 5.98 14.63 3.05
N VAL A 64 5.82 13.39 2.61
CA VAL A 64 6.89 12.54 2.10
C VAL A 64 6.55 11.97 0.72
N ALA A 65 7.57 11.55 -0.02
CA ALA A 65 7.40 10.80 -1.26
C ALA A 65 7.55 9.30 -0.99
N LEU A 66 6.45 8.55 -1.04
CA LEU A 66 6.43 7.11 -0.81
C LEU A 66 6.60 6.35 -2.12
N LYS A 67 7.77 5.74 -2.33
CA LYS A 67 8.05 4.91 -3.52
C LYS A 67 7.76 3.44 -3.25
N LYS A 68 6.66 2.94 -3.80
CA LYS A 68 6.31 1.52 -3.80
C LYS A 68 7.00 0.80 -4.95
N ILE A 69 8.05 0.05 -4.62
CA ILE A 69 8.85 -0.70 -5.59
C ILE A 69 8.23 -2.07 -5.87
N ARG A 70 8.22 -2.47 -7.14
CA ARG A 70 7.80 -3.82 -7.56
C ARG A 70 9.05 -4.66 -7.72
N VAL A 71 9.42 -5.38 -6.67
CA VAL A 71 10.57 -6.29 -6.73
C VAL A 71 10.07 -7.70 -7.05
N PRO A 72 10.46 -8.29 -8.19
CA PRO A 72 10.20 -9.70 -8.42
C PRO A 72 11.02 -10.50 -7.42
N LEU A 73 10.34 -11.30 -6.59
CA LEU A 73 11.00 -12.28 -5.74
C LEU A 73 11.35 -13.49 -6.59
N THR A 74 12.65 -13.77 -6.71
CA THR A 74 13.15 -14.99 -7.33
C THR A 74 13.50 -16.00 -6.25
N GLU A 75 13.86 -17.23 -6.65
CA GLU A 75 14.40 -18.24 -5.71
C GLU A 75 15.66 -17.73 -4.97
N GLU A 76 16.39 -16.80 -5.57
CA GLU A 76 17.56 -16.12 -5.00
C GLU A 76 17.20 -14.91 -4.12
N GLY A 77 15.91 -14.58 -4.01
CA GLY A 77 15.40 -13.48 -3.20
C GLY A 77 15.34 -12.14 -3.95
N VAL A 78 15.78 -11.07 -3.28
CA VAL A 78 15.79 -9.70 -3.84
C VAL A 78 17.00 -9.52 -4.75
N PRO A 79 16.84 -9.01 -5.99
CA PRO A 79 17.97 -8.77 -6.88
C PRO A 79 19.06 -7.91 -6.24
N LEU A 80 20.33 -8.31 -6.42
CA LEU A 80 21.48 -7.61 -5.84
C LEU A 80 21.58 -6.15 -6.30
N GLY A 81 21.15 -5.85 -7.52
CA GLY A 81 21.07 -4.48 -8.03
C GLY A 81 20.21 -3.58 -7.14
N THR A 82 18.99 -4.03 -6.81
CA THR A 82 18.06 -3.31 -5.93
C THR A 82 18.66 -3.07 -4.54
N LEU A 83 19.32 -4.09 -3.97
CA LEU A 83 19.97 -3.95 -2.66
C LEU A 83 21.12 -2.95 -2.69
N ARG A 84 21.94 -2.96 -3.75
CA ARG A 84 23.04 -1.99 -3.93
C ARG A 84 22.50 -0.57 -4.04
N GLU A 85 21.43 -0.36 -4.82
CA GLU A 85 20.79 0.96 -4.96
C GLU A 85 20.27 1.48 -3.61
N ILE A 86 19.57 0.65 -2.84
CA ILE A 86 19.07 1.03 -1.50
C ILE A 86 20.24 1.36 -0.57
N ALA A 87 21.30 0.55 -0.57
CA ALA A 87 22.47 0.78 0.27
C ALA A 87 23.17 2.09 -0.08
N LEU A 88 23.30 2.41 -1.36
CA LEU A 88 23.88 3.67 -1.82
C LEU A 88 23.01 4.87 -1.41
N LEU A 89 21.69 4.79 -1.55
CA LEU A 89 20.79 5.87 -1.11
C LEU A 89 20.92 6.14 0.40
N LYS A 90 20.96 5.08 1.22
CA LYS A 90 21.21 5.21 2.68
C LYS A 90 22.59 5.79 2.99
N HIS A 91 23.61 5.41 2.23
CA HIS A 91 24.94 5.96 2.42
C HIS A 91 24.99 7.45 2.08
N LEU A 92 24.32 7.87 0.99
CA LEU A 92 24.23 9.27 0.58
C LEU A 92 23.53 10.16 1.60
N GLU A 93 22.55 9.63 2.33
CA GLU A 93 21.86 10.34 3.41
C GLU A 93 22.83 10.91 4.45
N SER A 94 23.91 10.18 4.77
CA SER A 94 24.93 10.61 5.75
C SER A 94 25.76 11.83 5.35
N PHE A 95 25.78 12.18 4.05
CA PHE A 95 26.54 13.33 3.55
C PHE A 95 25.73 14.63 3.52
N GLU A 96 24.42 14.57 3.77
CA GLU A 96 23.55 15.75 3.94
C GLU A 96 23.66 16.81 2.82
N HIS A 97 23.85 16.38 1.57
CA HIS A 97 24.11 17.29 0.46
C HIS A 97 22.86 18.11 0.07
N PRO A 98 22.95 19.45 -0.08
CA PRO A 98 21.79 20.32 -0.29
C PRO A 98 21.01 20.07 -1.60
N ASN A 99 21.65 19.47 -2.60
CA ASN A 99 21.04 19.15 -3.89
C ASN A 99 20.66 17.67 -4.05
N VAL A 100 20.69 16.89 -2.97
CA VAL A 100 20.26 15.49 -2.95
C VAL A 100 19.08 15.36 -2.00
N VAL A 101 18.01 14.71 -2.46
CA VAL A 101 16.81 14.50 -1.65
C VAL A 101 17.08 13.50 -0.54
N ARG A 102 16.44 13.71 0.63
CA ARG A 102 16.43 12.78 1.77
C ARG A 102 15.15 11.95 1.74
#